data_AF-A0A1F8DLQ3-F1
#
_entry.id   AF-A0A1F8DLQ3-F1
#
_cell.length_a   1.000
_cell.length_b   1.000
_cell.length_c   1.000
_cell.angle_alpha   90.00
_cell.angle_beta   90.00
_cell.angle_gamma   90.00
#
_symmetry.space_group_name_H-M   'P 1'
#
loop_
_entity.id
_entity.type
_entity.pdbx_description
1 polymer ?
#
loop_
_entity_poly.entity_id
_entity_poly.type
_entity_poly.pdbx_seq_one_letter_code
_entity_poly.pdbx_strand_id
1 'polypeptide(L)'
;MDLPTDGVSLDRSKVKIIILAFFGVVFSFTSGFFLQVFMLNGGGNNLLLSSMAALGFMAEFVICVFFIKTGWILNLAVFIQSLAFFALFYDRLSVMVGVGAAIGFLFFISGIYAGRSELENTLEIKFWKISKKALPKTIAGIGIFAGVVCASFINIDSKDFFIPRDAFNAVVAPITDSGLLEKIVPGFDFTGSTEETIRSIAMREIENNPQLKLLPDSIKEELLGKAVQEVKNQATGLAGTQLNFQNKLSDTIYDFLAVKFYSLPENILNSTPILIAIFIFLVIISLVWPIRLAAAFISFLLYETLLALGFGAIILEGRSKENIILK
;
A
#
# COMPACT_ATOMS: atom_id res chain seq x y z
N MET A 1 -19.04 -1.13 45.95
CA MET A 1 -20.07 -1.74 45.09
C MET A 1 -19.36 -2.85 44.34
N ASP A 2 -19.36 -4.04 44.95
CA ASP A 2 -18.53 -5.15 44.51
C ASP A 2 -19.14 -5.76 43.25
N LEU A 3 -18.45 -5.57 42.12
CA LEU A 3 -18.81 -6.21 40.87
C LEU A 3 -18.40 -7.68 40.95
N PRO A 4 -19.31 -8.64 40.71
CA PRO A 4 -18.97 -10.06 40.73
C PRO A 4 -17.87 -10.38 39.70
N THR A 5 -16.83 -11.07 40.17
CA THR A 5 -15.60 -11.42 39.43
C THR A 5 -15.83 -12.37 38.26
N ASP A 6 -16.94 -13.12 38.26
CA ASP A 6 -17.27 -14.09 37.19
C ASP A 6 -17.75 -13.42 35.89
N GLY A 7 -18.03 -12.11 35.92
CA GLY A 7 -18.50 -11.32 34.78
C GLY A 7 -17.45 -10.38 34.17
N VAL A 8 -16.16 -10.56 34.48
CA VAL A 8 -15.06 -9.71 33.95
C VAL A 8 -14.58 -10.19 32.57
N SER A 9 -14.75 -11.48 32.27
CA SER A 9 -14.34 -12.12 31.01
C SER A 9 -15.33 -11.96 29.86
N LEU A 10 -16.58 -11.56 30.13
CA LEU A 10 -17.65 -11.46 29.14
C LEU A 10 -17.88 -10.01 28.68
N ASP A 11 -18.10 -9.85 27.37
CA ASP A 11 -18.43 -8.58 26.76
C ASP A 11 -19.81 -8.07 27.21
N ARG A 12 -19.82 -6.97 27.98
CA ARG A 12 -21.05 -6.47 28.62
C ARG A 12 -21.96 -5.66 27.70
N SER A 13 -21.45 -5.07 26.61
CA SER A 13 -22.24 -4.21 25.72
C SER A 13 -22.10 -4.61 24.26
N LYS A 14 -23.12 -5.33 23.75
CA LYS A 14 -23.21 -5.71 22.34
C LYS A 14 -23.28 -4.48 21.41
N VAL A 15 -23.94 -3.41 21.85
CA VAL A 15 -24.09 -2.17 21.06
C VAL A 15 -22.74 -1.52 20.77
N LYS A 16 -21.89 -1.40 21.79
CA LYS A 16 -20.53 -0.83 21.65
C LYS A 16 -19.69 -1.64 20.65
N ILE A 17 -19.78 -2.98 20.71
CA ILE A 17 -19.09 -3.87 19.77
C ILE A 17 -19.60 -3.68 18.34
N ILE A 18 -20.91 -3.59 18.15
CA ILE A 18 -21.50 -3.37 16.83
C ILE A 18 -21.04 -2.02 16.25
N ILE A 19 -20.96 -0.97 17.07
CA ILE A 19 -20.48 0.35 16.64
C ILE A 19 -19.02 0.27 16.17
N LEU A 20 -18.13 -0.35 16.95
CA LEU A 20 -16.72 -0.56 16.56
C LEU A 20 -16.61 -1.36 15.25
N ALA A 21 -17.31 -2.50 15.19
CA ALA A 21 -17.33 -3.35 14.00
C ALA A 21 -17.83 -2.58 12.76
N PHE A 22 -18.86 -1.74 12.92
CA PHE A 22 -19.42 -0.90 11.86
C PHE A 22 -18.41 0.11 11.35
N PHE A 23 -17.68 0.82 12.23
CA PHE A 23 -16.63 1.75 11.77
C PHE A 23 -15.53 1.02 10.99
N GLY A 24 -15.14 -0.18 11.42
CA GLY A 24 -14.19 -1.00 10.68
C GLY A 24 -14.71 -1.38 9.30
N VAL A 25 -16.01 -1.68 9.17
CA VAL A 25 -16.66 -1.97 7.89
C VAL A 25 -16.65 -0.73 7.00
N VAL A 26 -16.98 0.44 7.54
CA VAL A 26 -16.97 1.71 6.80
C VAL A 26 -15.57 2.03 6.29
N PHE A 27 -14.54 1.95 7.13
CA PHE A 27 -13.16 2.21 6.69
C PHE A 27 -12.68 1.20 5.65
N SER A 28 -12.99 -0.08 5.86
CA SER A 28 -12.62 -1.14 4.93
C SER A 28 -13.29 -0.98 3.56
N PHE A 29 -14.60 -0.75 3.54
CA PHE A 29 -15.37 -0.47 2.32
C PHE A 29 -14.86 0.80 1.62
N THR A 30 -14.63 1.88 2.36
CA THR A 30 -14.13 3.15 1.81
C THR A 30 -12.75 2.99 1.19
N SER A 31 -11.88 2.18 1.82
CA SER A 31 -10.56 1.83 1.28
C SER A 31 -10.69 1.09 -0.06
N GLY A 32 -11.54 0.07 -0.12
CA GLY A 32 -11.84 -0.67 -1.34
C GLY A 32 -12.44 0.21 -2.45
N PHE A 33 -13.34 1.13 -2.09
CA PHE A 33 -13.99 2.06 -3.02
C PHE A 33 -12.99 2.98 -3.70
N PHE A 34 -12.19 3.69 -2.93
CA PHE A 34 -11.21 4.59 -3.52
C PHE A 34 -10.10 3.84 -4.27
N LEU A 35 -9.77 2.61 -3.85
CA LEU A 35 -8.84 1.76 -4.61
C LEU A 35 -9.44 1.36 -5.96
N GLN A 36 -10.71 0.95 -6.01
CA GLN A 36 -11.39 0.62 -7.26
C GLN A 36 -11.44 1.84 -8.19
N VAL A 37 -11.83 3.00 -7.68
CA VAL A 37 -11.89 4.24 -8.46
C VAL A 37 -10.49 4.64 -8.98
N PHE A 38 -9.45 4.45 -8.17
CA PHE A 38 -8.06 4.65 -8.61
C PHE A 38 -7.68 3.69 -9.75
N MET A 39 -8.03 2.41 -9.65
CA MET A 39 -7.72 1.43 -10.69
C MET A 39 -8.48 1.67 -12.00
N LEU A 40 -9.71 2.20 -11.93
CA LEU A 40 -10.54 2.47 -13.11
C LEU A 40 -10.22 3.81 -13.79
N ASN A 41 -10.13 4.89 -13.00
CA ASN A 41 -10.08 6.26 -13.50
C ASN A 41 -8.71 6.92 -13.31
N GLY A 42 -7.80 6.29 -12.57
CA GLY A 42 -6.56 6.92 -12.14
C GLY A 42 -6.77 8.03 -11.10
N GLY A 43 -5.69 8.79 -10.87
CA GLY A 43 -5.69 9.98 -10.00
C GLY A 43 -5.16 9.74 -8.59
N GLY A 44 -4.12 10.49 -8.23
CA GLY A 44 -3.40 10.33 -6.95
C GLY A 44 -4.25 10.60 -5.71
N ASN A 45 -5.28 11.44 -5.83
CA ASN A 45 -6.17 11.71 -4.70
C ASN A 45 -6.94 10.45 -4.27
N ASN A 46 -7.36 9.60 -5.21
CA ASN A 46 -8.07 8.36 -4.90
C ASN A 46 -7.13 7.37 -4.19
N LEU A 47 -5.87 7.26 -4.64
CA LEU A 47 -4.87 6.43 -3.97
C LEU A 47 -4.58 6.92 -2.55
N LEU A 48 -4.48 8.24 -2.35
CA LEU A 48 -4.29 8.86 -1.05
C LEU A 48 -5.48 8.58 -0.12
N LEU A 49 -6.72 8.78 -0.60
CA LEU A 49 -7.94 8.54 0.17
C LEU A 49 -8.11 7.07 0.54
N SER A 50 -7.79 6.15 -0.38
CA SER A 50 -7.76 4.71 -0.09
C SER A 50 -6.73 4.39 1.00
N SER A 51 -5.53 4.98 0.91
CA SER A 51 -4.47 4.80 1.90
C SER A 51 -4.84 5.36 3.28
N MET A 52 -5.51 6.51 3.33
CA MET A 52 -6.02 7.11 4.57
C MET A 52 -7.14 6.25 5.18
N ALA A 53 -8.06 5.73 4.37
CA ALA A 53 -9.10 4.82 4.83
C ALA A 53 -8.50 3.50 5.36
N ALA A 54 -7.45 2.97 4.71
CA ALA A 54 -6.70 1.81 5.19
C ALA A 54 -6.02 2.08 6.55
N LEU A 55 -5.47 3.29 6.77
CA LEU A 55 -4.97 3.71 8.08
C LEU A 55 -6.08 3.78 9.13
N GLY A 56 -7.26 4.29 8.78
CA GLY A 56 -8.44 4.26 9.65
C GLY A 56 -8.86 2.84 10.01
N PHE A 57 -8.89 1.93 9.03
CA PHE A 57 -9.16 0.51 9.24
C PHE A 57 -8.13 -0.15 10.16
N MET A 58 -6.83 0.09 9.95
CA MET A 58 -5.78 -0.42 10.83
C MET A 58 -5.93 0.10 12.25
N ALA A 59 -6.35 1.36 12.40
CA ALA A 59 -6.56 1.94 13.71
C ALA A 59 -7.73 1.29 14.44
N GLU A 60 -8.87 1.17 13.77
CA GLU A 60 -10.05 0.49 14.29
C GLU A 60 -9.78 -0.99 14.59
N PHE A 61 -9.00 -1.67 13.76
CA PHE A 61 -8.58 -3.05 14.00
C PHE A 61 -7.85 -3.20 15.34
N VAL A 62 -6.93 -2.28 15.67
CA VAL A 62 -6.24 -2.28 16.96
C VAL A 62 -7.23 -2.02 18.10
N ILE A 63 -8.15 -1.06 17.95
CA ILE A 63 -9.20 -0.79 18.94
C ILE A 63 -10.05 -2.04 19.19
N CYS A 64 -10.48 -2.74 18.14
CA CYS A 64 -11.22 -3.98 18.25
C CYS A 64 -10.46 -5.05 19.06
N VAL A 65 -9.13 -5.17 18.88
CA VAL A 65 -8.28 -6.10 19.67
C VAL A 65 -8.30 -5.78 21.17
N PHE A 66 -8.35 -4.49 21.54
CA PHE A 66 -8.41 -4.07 22.95
C PHE A 66 -9.81 -4.25 23.56
N PHE A 67 -10.85 -3.81 22.86
CA PHE A 67 -12.19 -3.66 23.44
C PHE A 67 -13.08 -4.90 23.28
N ILE A 68 -12.88 -5.72 22.24
CA ILE A 68 -13.68 -6.94 22.03
C ILE A 68 -12.95 -8.12 22.69
N LYS A 69 -13.50 -8.63 23.79
CA LYS A 69 -12.87 -9.73 24.53
C LYS A 69 -13.16 -11.09 23.92
N THR A 70 -14.35 -11.26 23.34
CA THR A 70 -14.79 -12.55 22.82
C THR A 70 -14.17 -12.82 21.44
N GLY A 71 -13.26 -13.79 21.37
CA GLY A 71 -12.50 -14.10 20.16
C GLY A 71 -13.36 -14.41 18.93
N TRP A 72 -14.47 -15.15 19.08
CA TRP A 72 -15.34 -15.46 17.93
C TRP A 72 -16.05 -14.22 17.37
N ILE A 73 -16.44 -13.27 18.24
CA ILE A 73 -17.07 -12.01 17.83
C ILE A 73 -16.06 -11.14 17.08
N LEU A 74 -14.83 -11.06 17.61
CA LEU A 74 -13.74 -10.33 16.97
C LEU A 74 -13.40 -10.91 15.59
N ASN A 75 -13.28 -12.23 15.49
CA ASN A 75 -13.05 -12.92 14.21
C ASN A 75 -14.19 -12.68 13.22
N LEU A 76 -15.45 -12.72 13.66
CA LEU A 76 -16.61 -12.42 12.84
C LEU A 76 -16.62 -10.96 12.36
N ALA A 77 -16.31 -10.01 13.24
CA ALA A 77 -16.22 -8.60 12.89
C ALA A 77 -15.17 -8.38 11.79
N VAL A 78 -13.97 -8.94 11.96
CA VAL A 78 -12.89 -8.84 10.97
C VAL A 78 -13.22 -9.56 9.67
N PHE A 79 -13.97 -10.66 9.74
CA PHE A 79 -14.46 -11.35 8.54
C PHE A 79 -15.41 -10.47 7.73
N ILE A 80 -16.41 -9.84 8.38
CA ILE A 80 -17.34 -8.92 7.73
C ILE A 80 -16.60 -7.70 7.18
N GLN A 81 -15.63 -7.15 7.92
CA GLN A 81 -14.78 -6.05 7.45
C GLN A 81 -13.97 -6.44 6.21
N SER A 82 -13.42 -7.66 6.18
CA SER A 82 -12.69 -8.17 5.03
C SER A 82 -13.60 -8.32 3.80
N LEU A 83 -14.81 -8.85 4.00
CA LEU A 83 -15.83 -8.93 2.94
C LEU A 83 -16.22 -7.55 2.42
N ALA A 84 -16.33 -6.54 3.29
CA ALA A 84 -16.67 -5.18 2.90
C ALA A 84 -15.64 -4.56 1.93
N PHE A 85 -14.35 -4.88 2.10
CA PHE A 85 -13.31 -4.48 1.14
C PHE A 85 -13.54 -5.09 -0.25
N PHE A 86 -13.84 -6.39 -0.30
CA PHE A 86 -14.01 -7.12 -1.55
C PHE A 86 -15.37 -6.94 -2.22
N ALA A 87 -16.38 -6.45 -1.50
CA ALA A 87 -17.74 -6.29 -2.00
C ALA A 87 -17.80 -5.47 -3.30
N LEU A 88 -16.87 -4.54 -3.47
CA LEU A 88 -16.79 -3.66 -4.63
C LEU A 88 -16.13 -4.30 -5.86
N PHE A 89 -15.41 -5.40 -5.68
CA PHE A 89 -14.72 -6.13 -6.74
C PHE A 89 -15.46 -7.41 -7.14
N TYR A 90 -16.78 -7.48 -6.89
CA TYR A 90 -17.59 -8.68 -7.10
C TYR A 90 -17.62 -9.15 -8.56
N ASP A 91 -17.49 -8.21 -9.51
CA ASP A 91 -17.43 -8.44 -10.95
C ASP A 91 -16.05 -8.94 -11.43
N ARG A 92 -15.03 -8.85 -10.57
CA ARG A 92 -13.64 -9.22 -10.84
C ARG A 92 -13.14 -10.37 -9.96
N LEU A 93 -14.04 -11.13 -9.36
CA LEU A 93 -13.69 -12.28 -8.53
C LEU A 93 -13.10 -13.40 -9.40
N SER A 94 -11.84 -13.72 -9.15
CA SER A 94 -11.14 -14.88 -9.72
C SER A 94 -10.68 -15.82 -8.62
N VAL A 95 -10.26 -17.03 -8.99
CA VAL A 95 -9.66 -17.99 -8.03
C VAL A 95 -8.47 -17.37 -7.30
N MET A 96 -7.65 -16.57 -8.00
CA MET A 96 -6.52 -15.84 -7.41
C MET A 96 -6.98 -14.83 -6.36
N VAL A 97 -8.02 -14.05 -6.65
CA VAL A 97 -8.59 -13.09 -5.69
C VAL A 97 -9.18 -13.84 -4.48
N GLY A 98 -9.88 -14.95 -4.68
CA GLY A 98 -10.41 -15.78 -3.60
C GLY A 98 -9.33 -16.35 -2.69
N VAL A 99 -8.25 -16.91 -3.27
CA VAL A 99 -7.10 -17.41 -2.51
C VAL A 99 -6.39 -16.27 -1.78
N GLY A 100 -6.17 -15.13 -2.45
CA GLY A 100 -5.58 -13.94 -1.83
C GLY A 100 -6.41 -13.39 -0.66
N ALA A 101 -7.74 -13.35 -0.82
CA ALA A 101 -8.68 -12.94 0.21
C ALA A 101 -8.60 -13.88 1.43
N ALA A 102 -8.55 -15.19 1.20
CA ALA A 102 -8.40 -16.17 2.27
C ALA A 102 -7.06 -15.99 3.00
N ILE A 103 -5.94 -15.84 2.28
CA ILE A 103 -4.61 -15.66 2.87
C ILE A 103 -4.57 -14.33 3.65
N GLY A 104 -5.02 -13.22 3.08
CA GLY A 104 -5.03 -11.93 3.79
C GLY A 104 -5.93 -11.93 5.02
N PHE A 105 -7.06 -12.65 4.98
CA PHE A 105 -7.89 -12.87 6.17
C PHE A 105 -7.15 -13.66 7.26
N LEU A 106 -6.39 -14.71 6.90
CA LEU A 106 -5.55 -15.44 7.85
C LEU A 106 -4.49 -14.53 8.50
N PHE A 107 -3.96 -13.55 7.77
CA PHE A 107 -3.06 -12.55 8.33
C PHE A 107 -3.76 -11.63 9.36
N PHE A 108 -5.01 -11.24 9.12
CA PHE A 108 -5.79 -10.50 10.12
C PHE A 108 -6.06 -11.34 11.37
N ILE A 109 -6.45 -12.61 11.20
CA ILE A 109 -6.62 -13.54 12.31
C ILE A 109 -5.31 -13.71 13.10
N SER A 110 -4.17 -13.86 12.40
CA SER A 110 -2.85 -13.89 13.02
C SER A 110 -2.54 -12.60 13.80
N GLY A 111 -2.94 -11.44 13.26
CA GLY A 111 -2.81 -10.14 13.93
C GLY A 111 -3.64 -10.06 15.22
N ILE A 112 -4.89 -10.53 15.19
CA ILE A 112 -5.75 -10.64 16.38
C ILE A 112 -5.07 -11.50 17.45
N TYR A 113 -4.68 -12.72 17.12
CA TYR A 113 -4.08 -13.63 18.10
C TYR A 113 -2.76 -13.09 18.66
N ALA A 114 -1.93 -12.48 17.82
CA ALA A 114 -0.68 -11.88 18.28
C ALA A 114 -0.92 -10.70 19.25
N GLY A 115 -1.91 -9.85 18.96
CA GLY A 115 -2.28 -8.74 19.85
C GLY A 115 -2.93 -9.21 21.14
N ARG A 116 -3.89 -10.14 21.06
CA ARG A 116 -4.61 -10.71 22.20
C ARG A 116 -3.70 -11.51 23.13
N SER A 117 -2.80 -12.33 22.60
CA SER A 117 -1.82 -13.05 23.40
C SER A 117 -0.93 -12.09 24.20
N GLU A 118 -0.52 -10.97 23.61
CA GLU A 118 0.28 -9.96 24.33
C GLU A 118 -0.56 -9.24 25.41
N LEU A 119 -1.82 -8.91 25.12
CA LEU A 119 -2.75 -8.30 26.06
C LEU A 119 -3.05 -9.22 27.26
N GLU A 120 -3.25 -10.51 27.02
CA GLU A 120 -3.60 -11.50 28.06
C GLU A 120 -2.40 -11.93 28.90
N ASN A 121 -1.18 -11.77 28.39
CA ASN A 121 0.07 -12.14 29.07
C ASN A 121 0.77 -10.97 29.77
N THR A 122 0.19 -9.76 29.77
CA THR A 122 0.77 -8.59 30.44
C THR A 122 -0.15 -8.12 31.57
N LEU A 123 0.42 -7.85 32.75
CA LEU A 123 -0.33 -7.33 33.92
C LEU A 123 -0.85 -5.91 33.71
N GLU A 124 -0.19 -5.14 32.85
CA GLU A 124 -0.53 -3.77 32.51
C GLU A 124 -0.76 -3.65 30.99
N ILE A 125 -1.75 -2.85 30.61
CA ILE A 125 -2.08 -2.63 29.19
C ILE A 125 -1.00 -1.75 28.55
N LYS A 126 -0.03 -2.38 27.88
CA LYS A 126 1.05 -1.68 27.14
C LYS A 126 0.65 -1.48 25.69
N PHE A 127 -0.07 -0.39 25.42
CA PHE A 127 -0.66 -0.07 24.11
C PHE A 127 0.31 -0.28 22.93
N TRP A 128 1.48 0.33 23.01
CA TRP A 128 2.50 0.28 21.96
C TRP A 128 3.06 -1.13 21.73
N LYS A 129 3.17 -1.95 22.78
CA LYS A 129 3.68 -3.32 22.70
C LYS A 129 2.69 -4.21 21.94
N ILE A 130 1.40 -4.09 22.25
CA ILE A 130 0.32 -4.84 21.60
C ILE A 130 0.18 -4.41 20.13
N SER A 131 0.16 -3.10 19.86
CA SER A 131 0.09 -2.57 18.49
C SER A 131 1.28 -3.02 17.63
N LYS A 132 2.49 -3.08 18.21
CA LYS A 132 3.69 -3.58 17.53
C LYS A 132 3.59 -5.05 17.11
N LYS A 133 2.75 -5.86 17.77
CA LYS A 133 2.52 -7.26 17.43
C LYS A 133 1.39 -7.45 16.42
N ALA A 134 0.28 -6.71 16.58
CA ALA A 134 -0.90 -6.85 15.73
C ALA A 134 -0.76 -6.18 14.35
N LEU A 135 -0.23 -4.96 14.30
CA LEU A 135 -0.20 -4.15 13.08
C LEU A 135 0.64 -4.74 11.93
N PRO A 136 1.85 -5.32 12.14
CA PRO A 136 2.62 -5.88 11.03
C PRO A 136 1.87 -6.99 10.27
N LYS A 137 1.08 -7.80 10.99
CA LYS A 137 0.24 -8.85 10.38
C LYS A 137 -0.95 -8.25 9.64
N THR A 138 -1.54 -7.20 10.20
CA THR A 138 -2.64 -6.46 9.57
C THR A 138 -2.18 -5.77 8.29
N ILE A 139 -1.02 -5.11 8.30
CA ILE A 139 -0.42 -4.48 7.12
C ILE A 139 -0.12 -5.53 6.04
N ALA A 140 0.39 -6.70 6.43
CA ALA A 140 0.59 -7.80 5.50
C ALA A 140 -0.73 -8.28 4.86
N GLY A 141 -1.82 -8.40 5.64
CA GLY A 141 -3.15 -8.73 5.12
C GLY A 141 -3.67 -7.70 4.10
N ILE A 142 -3.57 -6.41 4.43
CA ILE A 142 -3.91 -5.31 3.51
C ILE A 142 -3.04 -5.35 2.25
N GLY A 143 -1.74 -5.62 2.39
CA GLY A 143 -0.82 -5.73 1.26
C GLY A 143 -1.19 -6.84 0.30
N ILE A 144 -1.62 -7.99 0.82
CA ILE A 144 -2.13 -9.10 0.00
C ILE A 144 -3.43 -8.69 -0.69
N PHE A 145 -4.37 -8.08 0.03
CA PHE A 145 -5.65 -7.63 -0.52
C PHE A 145 -5.45 -6.62 -1.66
N ALA A 146 -4.66 -5.59 -1.42
CA ALA A 146 -4.31 -4.60 -2.44
C ALA A 146 -3.60 -5.25 -3.64
N GLY A 147 -2.64 -6.15 -3.39
CA GLY A 147 -1.93 -6.87 -4.44
C GLY A 147 -2.85 -7.69 -5.34
N VAL A 148 -3.73 -8.52 -4.77
CA VAL A 148 -4.64 -9.37 -5.56
C VAL A 148 -5.75 -8.56 -6.24
N VAL A 149 -6.23 -7.49 -5.61
CA VAL A 149 -7.16 -6.56 -6.25
C VAL A 149 -6.51 -5.90 -7.45
N CYS A 150 -5.33 -5.29 -7.30
CA CYS A 150 -4.65 -4.67 -8.43
C CYS A 150 -4.34 -5.67 -9.54
N ALA A 151 -3.98 -6.91 -9.17
CA ALA A 151 -3.74 -7.95 -10.15
C ALA A 151 -5.01 -8.39 -10.91
N SER A 152 -6.20 -8.25 -10.31
CA SER A 152 -7.48 -8.56 -10.97
C SER A 152 -7.84 -7.57 -12.09
N PHE A 153 -7.22 -6.39 -12.13
CA PHE A 153 -7.40 -5.41 -13.21
C PHE A 153 -6.53 -5.69 -14.43
N ILE A 154 -5.59 -6.64 -14.35
CA ILE A 154 -4.74 -6.99 -15.48
C ILE A 154 -5.55 -7.85 -16.43
N ASN A 155 -5.87 -7.28 -17.59
CA ASN A 155 -6.50 -8.00 -18.69
C ASN A 155 -5.47 -8.22 -19.81
N ILE A 156 -4.93 -9.45 -19.86
CA ILE A 156 -3.88 -9.84 -20.82
C ILE A 156 -4.40 -9.78 -22.26
N ASP A 157 -5.71 -10.02 -22.47
CA ASP A 157 -6.33 -9.99 -23.80
C ASP A 157 -6.59 -8.56 -24.30
N SER A 158 -6.57 -7.57 -23.41
CA SER A 158 -6.71 -6.16 -23.79
C SER A 158 -5.36 -5.59 -24.25
N LYS A 159 -5.38 -4.82 -25.35
CA LYS A 159 -4.21 -4.08 -25.83
C LYS A 159 -3.87 -2.85 -24.98
N ASP A 160 -4.64 -2.60 -23.93
CA ASP A 160 -4.49 -1.45 -23.04
C ASP A 160 -3.72 -1.84 -21.78
N PHE A 161 -2.62 -1.13 -21.54
CA PHE A 161 -1.76 -1.40 -20.39
C PHE A 161 -2.57 -1.32 -19.08
N PHE A 162 -2.34 -2.28 -18.18
CA PHE A 162 -3.18 -2.50 -17.00
C PHE A 162 -3.20 -1.34 -15.99
N ILE A 163 -2.21 -0.43 -16.05
CA ILE A 163 -2.18 0.80 -15.25
C ILE A 163 -2.66 1.93 -16.15
N PRO A 164 -3.77 2.62 -15.82
CA PRO A 164 -4.15 3.84 -16.52
C PRO A 164 -3.01 4.87 -16.49
N ARG A 165 -2.80 5.60 -17.57
CA ARG A 165 -1.75 6.63 -17.65
C ARG A 165 -1.81 7.63 -16.49
N ASP A 166 -3.01 8.03 -16.10
CA ASP A 166 -3.22 8.93 -14.97
C ASP A 166 -2.86 8.30 -13.61
N ALA A 167 -3.03 6.98 -13.47
CA ALA A 167 -2.58 6.25 -12.29
C ALA A 167 -1.05 6.17 -12.26
N PHE A 168 -0.40 5.94 -13.39
CA PHE A 168 1.06 5.95 -13.51
C PHE A 168 1.64 7.32 -13.13
N ASN A 169 1.13 8.38 -13.76
CA ASN A 169 1.56 9.75 -13.48
C ASN A 169 1.32 10.13 -12.01
N ALA A 170 0.23 9.67 -11.40
CA ALA A 170 -0.05 9.90 -9.98
C ALA A 170 0.95 9.24 -9.02
N VAL A 171 1.53 8.09 -9.39
CA VAL A 171 2.54 7.40 -8.56
C VAL A 171 3.93 8.00 -8.78
N VAL A 172 4.23 8.43 -10.01
CA VAL A 172 5.53 8.97 -10.38
C VAL A 172 5.68 10.44 -9.96
N ALA A 173 4.64 11.27 -10.12
CA ALA A 173 4.70 12.71 -9.88
C ALA A 173 5.22 13.11 -8.47
N PRO A 174 4.81 12.47 -7.36
CA PRO A 174 5.34 12.81 -6.03
C PRO A 174 6.86 12.59 -5.91
N ILE A 175 7.41 11.60 -6.62
CA ILE A 175 8.85 11.31 -6.63
C ILE A 175 9.59 12.41 -7.39
N THR A 176 8.98 12.92 -8.46
CA THR A 176 9.59 13.92 -9.37
C THR A 176 9.54 15.32 -8.76
N ASP A 177 8.42 15.68 -8.15
CA ASP A 177 8.20 17.00 -7.57
C ASP A 177 8.97 17.21 -6.26
N SER A 178 9.41 16.13 -5.61
CA SER A 178 10.19 16.19 -4.37
C SER A 178 11.63 16.71 -4.55
N GLY A 179 12.08 16.89 -5.80
CA GLY A 179 13.47 17.26 -6.13
C GLY A 179 14.51 16.22 -5.70
N LEU A 180 14.09 15.04 -5.22
CA LEU A 180 15.00 13.95 -4.86
C LEU A 180 15.77 13.44 -6.07
N LEU A 181 15.11 13.36 -7.22
CA LEU A 181 15.73 12.91 -8.46
C LEU A 181 16.73 13.93 -9.01
N GLU A 182 16.44 15.23 -8.92
CA GLU A 182 17.40 16.28 -9.29
C GLU A 182 18.66 16.24 -8.40
N LYS A 183 18.53 15.86 -7.13
CA LYS A 183 19.68 15.69 -6.22
C LYS A 183 20.56 14.48 -6.58
N ILE A 184 19.99 13.43 -7.14
CA ILE A 184 20.72 12.20 -7.52
C ILE A 184 21.24 12.31 -8.96
N VAL A 185 20.43 12.81 -9.87
CA VAL A 185 20.73 13.05 -11.28
C VAL A 185 20.41 14.51 -11.62
N PRO A 186 21.39 15.41 -11.49
CA PRO A 186 21.16 16.82 -11.69
C PRO A 186 20.81 17.17 -13.15
N GLY A 187 19.71 17.91 -13.37
CA GLY A 187 19.18 18.23 -14.70
C GLY A 187 18.07 17.29 -15.20
N PHE A 188 17.72 16.29 -14.40
CA PHE A 188 16.65 15.36 -14.70
C PHE A 188 15.27 15.96 -14.40
N ASP A 189 14.46 16.18 -15.45
CA ASP A 189 13.09 16.68 -15.35
C ASP A 189 12.11 15.65 -15.93
N PHE A 190 11.16 15.21 -15.11
CA PHE A 190 10.13 14.24 -15.50
C PHE A 190 8.89 14.88 -16.12
N THR A 191 8.75 16.20 -15.95
CA THR A 191 7.61 16.99 -16.40
C THR A 191 7.87 17.69 -17.73
N GLY A 192 9.14 17.99 -18.01
CA GLY A 192 9.65 18.48 -19.28
C GLY A 192 9.66 17.42 -20.38
N SER A 193 9.99 17.85 -21.60
CA SER A 193 10.08 16.93 -22.74
C SER A 193 11.26 15.97 -22.56
N THR A 194 11.09 14.73 -23.01
CA THR A 194 12.16 13.72 -22.95
C THR A 194 13.43 14.19 -23.65
N GLU A 195 13.30 14.91 -24.76
CA GLU A 195 14.42 15.49 -25.48
C GLU A 195 15.15 16.57 -24.68
N GLU A 196 14.44 17.49 -24.02
CA GLU A 196 15.06 18.50 -23.17
C GLU A 196 15.78 17.87 -21.98
N THR A 197 15.21 16.81 -21.39
CA THR A 197 15.85 16.10 -20.27
C THR A 197 17.10 15.34 -20.71
N ILE A 198 17.12 14.74 -21.90
CA ILE A 198 18.34 14.13 -22.44
C ILE A 198 19.38 15.22 -22.72
N ARG A 199 18.95 16.35 -23.29
CA ARG A 199 19.82 17.48 -23.63
C ARG A 199 20.44 18.11 -22.38
N SER A 200 19.67 18.31 -21.31
CA SER A 200 20.15 18.89 -20.05
C SER A 200 21.20 18.00 -19.37
N ILE A 201 20.98 16.68 -19.37
CA ILE A 201 21.95 15.71 -18.84
C ILE A 201 23.23 15.70 -19.68
N ALA A 202 23.11 15.65 -21.00
CA ALA A 202 24.26 15.65 -21.92
C ALA A 202 25.06 16.96 -21.82
N MET A 203 24.40 18.11 -21.76
CA MET A 203 25.05 19.41 -21.59
C MET A 203 25.83 19.46 -20.27
N ARG A 204 25.26 18.89 -19.21
CA ARG A 204 25.90 18.88 -17.91
C ARG A 204 27.12 17.96 -17.83
N GLU A 205 27.12 16.84 -18.54
CA GLU A 205 28.34 16.04 -18.72
C GLU A 205 29.44 16.81 -19.46
N ILE A 206 29.08 17.56 -20.50
CA ILE A 206 30.03 18.41 -21.25
C ILE A 206 30.61 19.50 -20.35
N GLU A 207 29.79 20.13 -19.49
CA GLU A 207 30.22 21.18 -18.56
C GLU A 207 31.06 20.68 -17.39
N ASN A 208 30.82 19.45 -16.94
CA ASN A 208 31.55 18.80 -15.85
C ASN A 208 32.85 18.14 -16.32
N ASN A 209 33.02 17.90 -17.62
CA ASN A 209 34.24 17.34 -18.17
C ASN A 209 35.24 18.46 -18.56
N PRO A 210 36.41 18.58 -17.90
CA PRO A 210 37.38 19.65 -18.15
C PRO A 210 37.86 19.71 -19.60
N GLN A 211 37.89 18.57 -20.30
CA GLN A 211 38.35 18.49 -21.69
C GLN A 211 37.30 18.97 -22.69
N LEU A 212 36.01 18.72 -22.41
CA LEU A 212 34.90 19.11 -23.28
C LEU A 212 34.49 20.56 -23.07
N LYS A 213 34.70 21.09 -21.85
CA LYS A 213 34.42 22.48 -21.51
C LYS A 213 35.21 23.50 -22.33
N LEU A 214 36.43 23.13 -22.74
CA LEU A 214 37.35 23.95 -23.54
C LEU A 214 37.01 23.99 -25.04
N LEU A 215 36.07 23.15 -25.50
CA LEU A 215 35.69 23.12 -26.90
C LEU A 215 34.91 24.39 -27.32
N PRO A 216 35.04 24.84 -28.57
CA PRO A 216 34.20 25.89 -29.15
C PRO A 216 32.72 25.53 -29.08
N ASP A 217 31.86 26.54 -28.91
CA ASP A 217 30.42 26.34 -28.72
C ASP A 217 29.74 25.63 -29.92
N SER A 218 30.26 25.83 -31.14
CA SER A 218 29.79 25.12 -32.33
C SER A 218 30.05 23.61 -32.27
N ILE A 219 31.18 23.18 -31.69
CA ILE A 219 31.53 21.77 -31.54
C ILE A 219 30.74 21.14 -30.39
N LYS A 220 30.46 21.91 -29.33
CA LYS A 220 29.60 21.47 -28.23
C LYS A 220 28.18 21.19 -28.70
N GLU A 221 27.58 22.07 -29.50
CA GLU A 221 26.25 21.86 -30.07
C GLU A 221 26.21 20.65 -31.02
N GLU A 222 27.24 20.43 -31.82
CA GLU A 222 27.32 19.24 -32.70
C GLU A 222 27.45 17.94 -31.89
N LEU A 223 28.30 17.92 -30.87
CA LEU A 223 28.47 16.76 -29.97
C LEU A 223 27.20 16.47 -29.18
N LEU A 224 26.52 17.51 -28.72
CA LEU A 224 25.26 17.41 -28.00
C LEU A 224 24.14 16.89 -28.90
N GLY A 225 24.02 17.38 -30.14
CA GLY A 225 23.08 16.85 -31.12
C GLY A 225 23.33 15.37 -31.43
N LYS A 226 24.60 14.97 -31.58
CA LYS A 226 24.99 13.56 -31.76
C LYS A 226 24.66 12.70 -30.54
N ALA A 227 24.93 13.18 -29.33
CA ALA A 227 24.64 12.47 -28.09
C ALA A 227 23.12 12.26 -27.92
N VAL A 228 22.31 13.32 -28.14
CA VAL A 228 20.85 13.23 -28.08
C VAL A 228 20.33 12.24 -29.12
N GLN A 229 20.83 12.29 -30.35
CA GLN A 229 20.41 11.38 -31.42
C GLN A 229 20.81 9.93 -31.13
N GLU A 230 22.00 9.69 -30.59
CA GLU A 230 22.46 8.35 -30.21
C GLU A 230 21.57 7.76 -29.10
N VAL A 231 21.24 8.56 -28.07
CA VAL A 231 20.30 8.14 -27.01
C VAL A 231 18.92 7.84 -27.58
N LYS A 232 18.40 8.68 -28.50
CA LYS A 232 17.12 8.43 -29.19
C LYS A 232 17.16 7.13 -29.97
N ASN A 233 18.24 6.87 -30.71
CA ASN A 233 18.41 5.66 -31.51
C ASN A 233 18.51 4.41 -30.63
N GLN A 234 19.28 4.46 -29.54
CA GLN A 234 19.40 3.35 -28.58
C GLN A 234 18.07 3.09 -27.87
N ALA A 235 17.37 4.13 -27.41
CA ALA A 235 16.08 3.99 -26.76
C ALA A 235 15.02 3.43 -27.72
N THR A 236 14.99 3.88 -28.98
CA THR A 236 14.10 3.34 -30.02
C THR A 236 14.44 1.89 -30.36
N GLY A 237 15.73 1.57 -30.49
CA GLY A 237 16.21 0.21 -30.74
C GLY A 237 15.89 -0.74 -29.60
N LEU A 238 16.02 -0.29 -28.35
CA LEU A 238 15.61 -1.04 -27.17
C LEU A 238 14.09 -1.20 -27.10
N ALA A 239 13.32 -0.15 -27.37
CA ALA A 239 11.86 -0.20 -27.35
C ALA A 239 11.29 -1.12 -28.45
N GLY A 240 11.97 -1.22 -29.60
CA GLY A 240 11.47 -1.91 -30.78
C GLY A 240 10.36 -1.14 -31.52
N THR A 241 10.13 0.12 -31.16
CA THR A 241 9.13 1.02 -31.77
C THR A 241 9.57 2.47 -31.69
N GLN A 242 8.97 3.35 -32.51
CA GLN A 242 9.21 4.79 -32.44
C GLN A 242 8.61 5.38 -31.16
N LEU A 243 9.48 5.84 -30.26
CA LEU A 243 9.08 6.62 -29.09
C LEU A 243 8.95 8.10 -29.46
N ASN A 244 7.92 8.77 -28.95
CA ASN A 244 7.80 10.21 -29.10
C ASN A 244 8.58 10.92 -27.99
N PHE A 245 9.74 11.47 -28.34
CA PHE A 245 10.62 12.19 -27.41
C PHE A 245 10.22 13.66 -27.18
N GLN A 246 9.22 14.17 -27.93
CA GLN A 246 8.63 15.49 -27.68
C GLN A 246 7.60 15.46 -26.54
N ASN A 247 7.09 14.28 -26.21
CA ASN A 247 6.20 14.09 -25.08
C ASN A 247 6.98 14.21 -23.76
N LYS A 248 6.21 14.33 -22.66
CA LYS A 248 6.78 14.32 -21.31
C LYS A 248 7.54 13.02 -21.07
N LEU A 249 8.64 13.10 -20.32
CA LEU A 249 9.43 11.92 -19.95
C LEU A 249 8.58 10.83 -19.27
N SER A 250 7.61 11.22 -18.43
CA SER A 250 6.66 10.28 -17.84
C SER A 250 5.85 9.50 -18.89
N ASP A 251 5.41 10.17 -19.95
CA ASP A 251 4.62 9.56 -21.02
C ASP A 251 5.47 8.65 -21.90
N THR A 252 6.71 9.07 -22.22
CA THR A 252 7.65 8.23 -22.97
C THR A 252 8.03 6.97 -22.19
N ILE A 253 8.24 7.07 -20.87
CA ILE A 253 8.52 5.91 -20.01
C ILE A 253 7.30 4.99 -19.95
N TYR A 254 6.09 5.55 -19.81
CA TYR A 254 4.87 4.78 -19.84
C TYR A 254 4.72 3.99 -21.15
N ASP A 255 4.91 4.64 -22.30
CA ASP A 255 4.81 4.02 -23.61
C ASP A 255 5.86 2.91 -23.78
N PHE A 256 7.09 3.16 -23.33
CA PHE A 256 8.16 2.15 -23.32
C PHE A 256 7.78 0.92 -22.47
N LEU A 257 7.25 1.13 -21.26
CA LEU A 257 6.82 0.05 -20.37
C LEU A 257 5.66 -0.74 -20.97
N ALA A 258 4.66 -0.06 -21.55
CA ALA A 258 3.53 -0.70 -22.19
C ALA A 258 3.98 -1.57 -23.37
N VAL A 259 4.82 -1.04 -24.26
CA VAL A 259 5.36 -1.79 -25.40
C VAL A 259 6.17 -3.00 -24.94
N LYS A 260 7.04 -2.82 -23.94
CA LYS A 260 7.83 -3.92 -23.38
C LYS A 260 6.96 -4.98 -22.74
N PHE A 261 5.94 -4.57 -22.01
CA PHE A 261 4.99 -5.47 -21.39
C PHE A 261 4.34 -6.42 -22.41
N TYR A 262 3.81 -5.89 -23.51
CA TYR A 262 3.18 -6.70 -24.56
C TYR A 262 4.15 -7.50 -25.42
N SER A 263 5.45 -7.16 -25.40
CA SER A 263 6.48 -7.95 -26.07
C SER A 263 6.93 -9.19 -25.28
N LEU A 264 6.43 -9.38 -24.06
CA LEU A 264 6.80 -10.52 -23.23
C LEU A 264 6.20 -11.83 -23.77
N PRO A 265 6.91 -12.97 -23.64
CA PRO A 265 6.37 -14.29 -23.94
C PRO A 265 5.07 -14.59 -23.18
N GLU A 266 4.15 -15.34 -23.78
CA GLU A 266 2.84 -15.69 -23.20
C GLU A 266 2.96 -16.31 -21.79
N ASN A 267 3.97 -17.15 -21.55
CA ASN A 267 4.22 -17.74 -20.24
C ASN A 267 4.47 -16.70 -19.14
N ILE A 268 5.14 -15.59 -19.49
CA ILE A 268 5.43 -14.48 -18.58
C ILE A 268 4.21 -13.58 -18.43
N LEU A 269 3.49 -13.30 -19.53
CA LEU A 269 2.23 -12.56 -19.50
C LEU A 269 1.21 -13.23 -18.56
N ASN A 270 1.02 -14.54 -18.68
CA ASN A 270 0.11 -15.31 -17.83
C ASN A 270 0.50 -15.30 -16.34
N SER A 271 1.80 -15.17 -16.04
CA SER A 271 2.30 -15.10 -14.66
C SER A 271 2.32 -13.67 -14.10
N THR A 272 2.11 -12.65 -14.95
CA THR A 272 2.19 -11.25 -14.57
C THR A 272 1.27 -10.89 -13.41
N PRO A 273 -0.02 -11.30 -13.37
CA PRO A 273 -0.89 -10.94 -12.26
C PRO A 273 -0.34 -11.36 -10.90
N ILE A 274 0.26 -12.55 -10.84
CA ILE A 274 0.89 -13.07 -9.63
C ILE A 274 2.12 -12.22 -9.27
N LEU A 275 2.99 -11.94 -10.24
CA LEU A 275 4.19 -11.12 -10.03
C LEU A 275 3.84 -9.70 -9.55
N ILE A 276 2.79 -9.10 -10.09
CA ILE A 276 2.33 -7.77 -9.69
C ILE A 276 1.71 -7.80 -8.29
N ALA A 277 0.90 -8.81 -7.97
CA ALA A 277 0.38 -8.98 -6.62
C ALA A 277 1.51 -9.10 -5.59
N ILE A 278 2.54 -9.90 -5.90
CA ILE A 278 3.75 -10.05 -5.07
C ILE A 278 4.51 -8.72 -4.97
N PHE A 279 4.71 -8.03 -6.09
CA PHE A 279 5.41 -6.75 -6.11
C PHE A 279 4.73 -5.71 -5.23
N ILE A 280 3.42 -5.53 -5.37
CA ILE A 280 2.62 -4.59 -4.56
C ILE A 280 2.68 -4.98 -3.08
N PHE A 281 2.55 -6.27 -2.77
CA PHE A 281 2.73 -6.77 -1.41
C PHE A 281 4.11 -6.40 -0.85
N LEU A 282 5.19 -6.63 -1.60
CA LEU A 282 6.55 -6.29 -1.17
C LEU A 282 6.75 -4.78 -0.98
N VAL A 283 6.17 -3.95 -1.86
CA VAL A 283 6.20 -2.48 -1.71
C VAL A 283 5.54 -2.08 -0.39
N ILE A 284 4.33 -2.57 -0.12
CA ILE A 284 3.61 -2.27 1.13
C ILE A 284 4.39 -2.79 2.35
N ILE A 285 4.95 -4.01 2.26
CA ILE A 285 5.75 -4.60 3.34
C ILE A 285 7.02 -3.80 3.63
N SER A 286 7.69 -3.27 2.60
CA SER A 286 8.87 -2.42 2.80
C SER A 286 8.54 -1.13 3.58
N LEU A 287 7.30 -0.67 3.49
CA LEU A 287 6.76 0.48 4.21
C LEU A 287 6.06 0.11 5.52
N VAL A 288 6.19 -1.13 6.02
CA VAL A 288 5.56 -1.56 7.29
C VAL A 288 5.97 -0.68 8.46
N TRP A 289 7.25 -0.29 8.55
CA TRP A 289 7.72 0.51 9.69
C TRP A 289 7.01 1.87 9.80
N PRO A 290 6.98 2.73 8.75
CA PRO A 290 6.29 4.01 8.82
C PRO A 290 4.77 3.86 8.90
N ILE A 291 4.17 2.94 8.14
CA ILE A 291 2.71 2.69 8.18
C ILE A 291 2.28 2.27 9.57
N ARG A 292 3.02 1.37 10.21
CA ARG A 292 2.75 0.94 11.59
C ARG A 292 2.82 2.10 12.57
N LEU A 293 3.81 2.98 12.43
CA LEU A 293 3.96 4.12 13.34
C LEU A 293 2.75 5.05 13.24
N ALA A 294 2.34 5.40 12.02
CA ALA A 294 1.16 6.23 11.79
C ALA A 294 -0.12 5.58 12.32
N ALA A 295 -0.37 4.31 11.96
CA ALA A 295 -1.54 3.57 12.41
C ALA A 295 -1.57 3.45 13.94
N ALA A 296 -0.46 3.10 14.59
CA ALA A 296 -0.37 2.99 16.05
C ALA A 296 -0.64 4.33 16.74
N PHE A 297 -0.13 5.44 16.20
CA PHE A 297 -0.39 6.77 16.74
C PHE A 297 -1.88 7.16 16.66
N ILE A 298 -2.51 6.96 15.50
CA ILE A 298 -3.96 7.23 15.33
C ILE A 298 -4.78 6.33 16.27
N SER A 299 -4.44 5.05 16.31
CA SER A 299 -5.07 4.07 17.22
C SER A 299 -4.95 4.50 18.68
N PHE A 300 -3.80 5.03 19.09
CA PHE A 300 -3.57 5.48 20.46
C PHE A 300 -4.48 6.65 20.82
N LEU A 301 -4.59 7.66 19.93
CA LEU A 301 -5.50 8.78 20.14
C LEU A 301 -6.96 8.34 20.25
N LEU A 302 -7.39 7.41 19.39
CA LEU A 302 -8.74 6.83 19.46
C LEU A 302 -8.95 6.06 20.77
N TYR A 303 -7.96 5.26 21.18
CA TYR A 303 -8.01 4.49 22.41
C TYR A 303 -8.18 5.39 23.65
N GLU A 304 -7.34 6.41 23.80
CA GLU A 304 -7.42 7.37 24.91
C GLU A 304 -8.74 8.16 24.89
N THR A 305 -9.20 8.58 23.70
CA THR A 305 -10.48 9.29 23.57
C THR A 305 -11.65 8.41 24.00
N LEU A 306 -11.67 7.15 23.57
CA LEU A 306 -12.72 6.19 23.96
C LEU A 306 -12.72 5.94 25.47
N LEU A 307 -11.54 5.83 26.10
CA LEU A 307 -11.45 5.72 27.56
C LEU A 307 -11.96 6.98 28.27
N ALA A 308 -11.56 8.17 27.81
CA ALA A 308 -12.00 9.44 28.38
C ALA A 308 -13.52 9.63 28.30
N LEU A 309 -14.15 9.11 27.24
CA LEU A 309 -15.62 9.13 27.06
C LEU A 309 -16.34 8.03 27.86
N GLY A 310 -15.64 7.22 28.64
CA GLY A 310 -16.22 6.11 29.40
C GLY A 310 -16.68 4.94 28.52
N PHE A 311 -16.12 4.80 27.32
CA PHE A 311 -16.43 3.69 26.41
C PHE A 311 -15.98 2.35 27.01
N GLY A 312 -14.84 2.33 27.70
CA GLY A 312 -14.39 1.20 28.51
C GLY A 312 -13.77 1.64 29.83
N ALA A 313 -13.58 0.69 30.73
CA ALA A 313 -12.91 0.89 32.01
C ALA A 313 -11.79 -0.14 32.16
N ILE A 314 -10.62 0.31 32.62
CA ILE A 314 -9.52 -0.57 32.95
C ILE A 314 -9.77 -1.11 34.36
N ILE A 315 -9.94 -2.42 34.48
CA ILE A 315 -10.16 -3.10 35.75
C ILE A 315 -8.99 -4.05 35.96
N LEU A 316 -8.34 -3.96 37.11
CA LEU A 316 -7.30 -4.91 37.49
C LEU A 316 -7.94 -6.26 37.80
N GLU A 317 -7.57 -7.27 37.02
CA GLU A 317 -7.97 -8.65 37.29
C GLU A 317 -6.90 -9.27 38.18
N GLY A 318 -7.23 -9.56 39.45
CA GLY A 318 -6.34 -10.27 40.36
C GLY A 318 -6.20 -11.73 39.92
N ARG A 319 -5.27 -12.05 39.02
CA ARG A 319 -5.01 -13.42 38.60
C ARG A 319 -3.80 -14.01 39.33
N SER A 320 -4.04 -14.98 40.21
CA SER A 320 -3.06 -16.05 40.52
C SER A 320 -3.27 -17.18 39.51
N LYS A 321 -2.43 -17.26 38.48
CA LYS A 321 -2.60 -18.23 37.39
C LYS A 321 -1.80 -19.51 37.69
N GLU A 322 -2.48 -20.54 38.19
CA GLU A 322 -1.99 -21.93 38.16
C GLU A 322 -2.61 -22.67 36.97
N ASN A 323 -1.78 -23.41 36.22
CA ASN A 323 -2.17 -24.17 35.04
C ASN A 323 -2.43 -25.63 35.41
N ILE A 324 -3.49 -26.21 34.85
CA ILE A 324 -3.75 -27.66 34.97
C ILE A 324 -2.86 -28.41 33.98
N ILE A 325 -2.10 -29.34 34.54
CA ILE A 325 -1.21 -30.28 33.88
C ILE A 325 -2.03 -31.52 33.59
N LEU A 326 -1.92 -32.05 32.37
CA LEU A 326 -2.50 -33.34 31.99
C LEU A 326 -2.07 -34.41 32.99
N LYS A 327 -3.01 -35.28 33.37
CA LYS A 327 -2.66 -36.61 33.88
C LYS A 327 -2.72 -37.60 32.73
#